data_AF-A0A345RVD1-F1
#
_entry.id   AF-A0A345RVD1-F1
#
_cell.length_a   1.000
_cell.length_b   1.000
_cell.length_c   1.000
_cell.angle_alpha   90.00
_cell.angle_beta   90.00
_cell.angle_gamma   90.00
#
_symmetry.space_group_name_H-M   'P 1'
#
loop_
_entity.id
_entity.type
_entity.pdbx_description
1 polymer ?
#
loop_
_entity_poly.entity_id
_entity_poly.type
_entity_poly.pdbx_seq_one_letter_code
_entity_poly.pdbx_strand_id
1 'polypeptide(L)'
;MTVSFDDITWHRAVGQLIDALDKPNFWAQLVRLLDQYVPFDSWVALLFSADRHPQVFAECPGEDGSPDQLFQDYLRGLYMLDPFYIACREQSRTGLYRLSEVAPEHFELTEYYQRYFRLNVVADEIQFNCQLEGDRTLCLSLGSKQRFSGEQIALLSLIQPWVLGLLRQRLPYEINEIVALAPSPAQPDWRVQLEASVQQLKGAQLTARELDVGRLMLSGCSSKEIARKLEISVETVKVHKKHMYSKLGIKSQSELFSIFLQAQNA
;
A
#
# COMPACT_ATOMS: atom_id res chain seq x y z
N MET A 1 26.36 -7.53 31.64
CA MET A 1 25.94 -7.08 30.30
C MET A 1 26.90 -6.01 29.85
N THR A 2 27.79 -6.32 28.91
CA THR A 2 28.61 -5.33 28.21
C THR A 2 27.81 -4.81 27.03
N VAL A 3 27.31 -3.58 27.16
CA VAL A 3 26.62 -2.86 26.07
C VAL A 3 27.70 -2.39 25.10
N SER A 4 27.58 -2.70 23.81
CA SER A 4 28.53 -2.26 22.79
C SER A 4 28.38 -0.76 22.49
N PHE A 5 29.37 -0.16 21.82
CA PHE A 5 29.26 1.25 21.40
C PHE A 5 28.12 1.47 20.40
N ASP A 6 27.87 0.47 19.54
CA ASP A 6 26.76 0.48 18.58
C ASP A 6 25.41 0.43 19.30
N ASP A 7 25.30 -0.36 20.38
CA ASP A 7 24.09 -0.40 21.23
C ASP A 7 23.84 0.95 21.91
N ILE A 8 24.89 1.63 22.41
CA ILE A 8 24.76 2.96 23.03
C ILE A 8 24.26 3.98 22.01
N THR A 9 24.82 3.96 20.80
CA THR A 9 24.43 4.86 19.71
C THR A 9 22.98 4.62 19.32
N TRP A 10 22.58 3.35 19.21
CA TRP A 10 21.21 2.93 18.94
C TRP A 10 20.23 3.46 20.00
N HIS A 11 20.50 3.20 21.28
CA HIS A 11 19.62 3.65 22.37
C HIS A 11 19.50 5.17 22.45
N ARG A 12 20.60 5.90 22.19
CA ARG A 12 20.56 7.36 22.10
C ARG A 12 19.69 7.84 20.95
N ALA A 13 19.82 7.23 19.77
CA ALA A 13 19.02 7.59 18.61
C ALA A 13 17.52 7.35 18.85
N VAL A 14 17.15 6.23 19.50
CA VAL A 14 15.76 5.98 19.91
C VAL A 14 15.26 7.05 20.89
N GLY A 15 16.08 7.46 21.86
CA GLY A 15 15.73 8.57 22.76
C GLY A 15 15.46 9.88 22.01
N GLN A 16 16.30 10.21 21.03
CA GLN A 16 16.12 11.39 20.18
C GLN A 16 14.84 11.31 19.33
N LEU A 17 14.46 10.11 18.85
CA LEU A 17 13.20 9.92 18.13
C LEU A 17 11.98 10.16 19.02
N ILE A 18 12.06 9.77 20.30
CA ILE A 18 10.99 10.03 21.28
C ILE A 18 10.85 11.53 21.51
N ASP A 19 11.96 12.26 21.71
CA ASP A 19 11.96 13.72 21.87
C ASP A 19 11.47 14.46 20.59
N ALA A 20 11.58 13.81 19.43
CA ALA A 20 11.15 14.35 18.15
C ALA A 20 9.70 14.00 17.77
N LEU A 21 8.94 13.30 18.60
CA LEU A 21 7.59 12.80 18.27
C LEU A 21 6.61 13.90 17.81
N ASP A 22 6.77 15.13 18.26
CA ASP A 22 5.94 16.29 17.90
C ASP A 22 6.59 17.20 16.83
N LYS A 23 7.77 16.84 16.32
CA LYS A 23 8.54 17.67 15.38
C LYS A 23 8.28 17.29 13.93
N PRO A 24 8.29 18.23 12.97
CA PRO A 24 8.00 17.94 11.56
C PRO A 24 9.03 17.01 10.90
N ASN A 25 10.25 16.91 11.45
CA ASN A 25 11.32 16.06 10.91
C ASN A 25 11.35 14.64 11.49
N PHE A 26 10.34 14.21 12.27
CA PHE A 26 10.29 12.90 12.90
C PHE A 26 10.52 11.76 11.89
N TRP A 27 9.76 11.72 10.80
CA TRP A 27 9.85 10.67 9.78
C TRP A 27 11.23 10.57 9.16
N ALA A 28 11.81 11.72 8.81
CA ALA A 28 13.17 11.79 8.27
C ALA A 28 14.22 11.28 9.28
N GLN A 29 14.05 11.55 10.58
CA GLN A 29 14.95 11.00 11.60
C GLN A 29 14.78 9.49 11.77
N LEU A 30 13.54 8.99 11.80
CA LEU A 30 13.25 7.56 11.94
C LEU A 30 13.87 6.77 10.78
N VAL A 31 13.58 7.20 9.55
CA VAL A 31 14.08 6.56 8.33
C VAL A 31 15.60 6.62 8.25
N ARG A 32 16.23 7.76 8.58
CA ARG A 32 17.71 7.84 8.65
C ARG A 32 18.32 6.90 9.67
N LEU A 33 17.63 6.63 10.78
CA LEU A 33 18.08 5.63 11.74
C LEU A 33 17.98 4.22 11.15
N LEU A 34 16.86 3.89 10.51
CA LEU A 34 16.67 2.57 9.89
C LEU A 34 17.68 2.32 8.76
N ASP A 35 17.93 3.32 7.91
CA ASP A 35 18.84 3.23 6.75
C ASP A 35 20.30 2.94 7.15
N GLN A 36 20.73 3.35 8.35
CA GLN A 36 22.07 3.04 8.87
C GLN A 36 22.32 1.53 9.03
N TYR A 37 21.26 0.73 9.18
CA TYR A 37 21.36 -0.71 9.45
C TYR A 37 20.71 -1.56 8.38
N VAL A 38 19.67 -1.05 7.74
CA VAL A 38 18.95 -1.71 6.66
C VAL A 38 18.82 -0.71 5.52
N PRO A 39 19.75 -0.75 4.53
CA PRO A 39 19.67 0.13 3.37
C PRO A 39 18.40 -0.13 2.56
N PHE A 40 17.74 0.95 2.16
CA PHE A 40 16.59 0.95 1.24
C PHE A 40 16.64 2.18 0.33
N ASP A 41 15.93 2.14 -0.79
CA ASP A 41 16.00 3.16 -1.84
C ASP A 41 14.81 4.13 -1.80
N SER A 42 13.66 3.69 -1.31
CA SER A 42 12.43 4.49 -1.22
C SER A 42 11.68 4.20 0.07
N TRP A 43 10.91 5.18 0.54
CA TRP A 43 10.08 5.01 1.73
C TRP A 43 8.88 5.92 1.70
N VAL A 44 7.80 5.50 2.38
CA VAL A 44 6.61 6.31 2.56
C VAL A 44 5.90 5.98 3.87
N ALA A 45 5.46 7.01 4.58
CA ALA A 45 4.58 6.93 5.72
C ALA A 45 3.19 7.39 5.31
N LEU A 46 2.20 6.50 5.39
CA LEU A 46 0.84 6.79 4.94
C LEU A 46 -0.21 6.09 5.80
N LEU A 47 -1.46 6.53 5.69
CA LEU A 47 -2.62 5.93 6.31
C LEU A 47 -3.52 5.31 5.25
N PHE A 48 -3.70 3.98 5.32
CA PHE A 48 -4.73 3.29 4.57
C PHE A 48 -6.06 3.30 5.33
N SER A 49 -7.15 3.57 4.60
CA SER A 49 -8.53 3.55 5.09
C SER A 49 -9.43 2.90 4.04
N ALA A 50 -10.58 2.37 4.45
CA ALA A 50 -11.52 1.76 3.50
C ALA A 50 -12.41 2.78 2.79
N ASP A 51 -12.59 3.96 3.40
CA ASP A 51 -13.53 5.00 2.97
C ASP A 51 -12.85 6.18 2.25
N ARG A 52 -11.52 6.16 2.07
CA ARG A 52 -10.72 7.27 1.55
C ARG A 52 -9.46 6.79 0.85
N HIS A 53 -8.95 7.57 -0.10
CA HIS A 53 -7.61 7.42 -0.65
C HIS A 53 -6.52 7.44 0.46
N PRO A 54 -5.35 6.84 0.21
CA PRO A 54 -4.24 6.86 1.14
C PRO A 54 -3.84 8.30 1.48
N GLN A 55 -3.70 8.56 2.78
CA GLN A 55 -3.25 9.86 3.27
C GLN A 55 -1.76 9.78 3.60
N VAL A 56 -0.94 10.52 2.86
CA VAL A 56 0.51 10.51 3.02
C VAL A 56 0.92 11.52 4.09
N PHE A 57 1.74 11.08 5.04
CA PHE A 57 2.33 11.92 6.09
C PHE A 57 3.74 12.37 5.72
N ALA A 58 4.52 11.48 5.13
CA ALA A 58 5.85 11.78 4.65
C ALA A 58 6.31 10.74 3.62
N GLU A 59 7.22 11.13 2.73
CA GLU A 59 7.76 10.28 1.66
C GLU A 59 9.21 10.64 1.36
N CYS A 60 9.93 9.75 0.68
CA CYS A 60 11.22 10.11 0.09
C CYS A 60 11.02 11.18 -1.00
N PRO A 61 11.78 12.29 -0.98
CA PRO A 61 11.72 13.27 -2.06
C PRO A 61 12.22 12.66 -3.38
N GLY A 62 11.61 13.05 -4.51
CA GLY A 62 12.10 12.68 -5.84
C GLY A 62 13.52 13.20 -6.12
N GLU A 63 14.19 12.66 -7.15
CA GLU A 63 15.58 13.04 -7.49
C GLU A 63 15.76 14.55 -7.74
N ASP A 64 14.70 15.25 -8.16
CA ASP A 64 14.64 16.69 -8.40
C ASP A 64 13.87 17.47 -7.31
N GLY A 65 13.44 16.80 -6.25
CA GLY A 65 12.60 17.36 -5.19
C GLY A 65 11.14 17.59 -5.59
N SER A 66 10.72 17.17 -6.78
CA SER A 66 9.31 17.21 -7.21
C SER A 66 8.54 15.98 -6.71
N PRO A 67 7.20 16.07 -6.58
CA PRO A 67 6.37 14.91 -6.27
C PRO A 67 6.46 13.89 -7.40
N ASP A 68 6.73 12.62 -7.08
CA ASP A 68 6.76 11.55 -8.07
C ASP A 68 5.38 11.39 -8.72
N GLN A 69 5.29 11.68 -10.02
CA GLN A 69 4.04 11.57 -10.79
C GLN A 69 3.46 10.16 -10.76
N LEU A 70 4.30 9.11 -10.71
CA LEU A 70 3.83 7.73 -10.58
C LEU A 70 3.19 7.49 -9.22
N PHE A 71 3.75 8.10 -8.17
CA PHE A 71 3.17 8.04 -6.84
C PHE A 71 1.86 8.83 -6.73
N GLN A 72 1.70 9.94 -7.44
CA GLN A 72 0.42 10.65 -7.52
C GLN A 72 -0.67 9.81 -8.20
N ASP A 73 -0.33 9.12 -9.30
CA ASP A 73 -1.25 8.18 -9.95
C ASP A 73 -1.59 6.99 -9.03
N TYR A 74 -0.63 6.55 -8.20
CA TYR A 74 -0.87 5.56 -7.15
C TYR A 74 -1.94 6.01 -6.16
N LEU A 75 -1.82 7.24 -5.63
CA LEU A 75 -2.78 7.79 -4.67
C LEU A 75 -4.18 7.95 -5.28
N ARG A 76 -4.29 8.24 -6.58
CA ARG A 76 -5.58 8.36 -7.30
C ARG A 76 -6.31 7.03 -7.48
N GLY A 77 -5.68 5.90 -7.19
CA GLY A 77 -6.39 4.65 -6.97
C GLY A 77 -5.69 3.36 -7.38
N LEU A 78 -4.47 3.40 -7.92
CA LEU A 78 -3.72 2.17 -8.14
C LEU A 78 -3.35 1.46 -6.83
N TYR A 79 -3.34 2.18 -5.69
CA TYR A 79 -3.20 1.57 -4.36
C TYR A 79 -4.21 0.43 -4.12
N MET A 80 -5.34 0.42 -4.82
CA MET A 80 -6.32 -0.65 -4.69
C MET A 80 -5.84 -1.98 -5.25
N LEU A 81 -4.85 -1.97 -6.14
CA LEU A 81 -4.19 -3.14 -6.71
C LEU A 81 -2.93 -3.53 -5.93
N ASP A 82 -2.52 -2.71 -4.97
CA ASP A 82 -1.35 -2.93 -4.12
C ASP A 82 -1.57 -4.13 -3.19
N PRO A 83 -0.67 -5.13 -3.21
CA PRO A 83 -0.71 -6.26 -2.29
C PRO A 83 -0.75 -5.86 -0.81
N PHE A 84 -0.06 -4.80 -0.42
CA PHE A 84 -0.04 -4.34 0.96
C PHE A 84 -1.38 -3.77 1.38
N TYR A 85 -2.00 -2.94 0.53
CA TYR A 85 -3.34 -2.42 0.79
C TYR A 85 -4.36 -3.57 0.87
N ILE A 86 -4.32 -4.51 -0.07
CA ILE A 86 -5.20 -5.69 -0.06
C ILE A 86 -5.01 -6.49 1.23
N ALA A 87 -3.77 -6.75 1.63
CA ALA A 87 -3.47 -7.47 2.87
C ALA A 87 -3.95 -6.71 4.12
N CYS A 88 -3.84 -5.39 4.17
CA CYS A 88 -4.37 -4.59 5.28
C CYS A 88 -5.90 -4.73 5.42
N ARG A 89 -6.62 -4.87 4.30
CA ARG A 89 -8.09 -5.06 4.28
C ARG A 89 -8.52 -6.48 4.61
N GLU A 90 -7.74 -7.48 4.23
CA GLU A 90 -8.07 -8.89 4.47
C GLU A 90 -7.57 -9.39 5.84
N GLN A 91 -6.43 -8.88 6.28
CA GLN A 91 -5.70 -9.33 7.45
C GLN A 91 -5.27 -8.11 8.26
N SER A 92 -6.25 -7.44 8.88
CA SER A 92 -6.08 -6.23 9.71
C SER A 92 -5.29 -6.53 11.00
N ARG A 93 -3.98 -6.72 10.87
CA ARG A 93 -3.08 -7.07 11.97
C ARG A 93 -1.88 -6.13 11.99
N THR A 94 -1.44 -5.82 13.21
CA THR A 94 -0.24 -5.04 13.46
C THR A 94 0.98 -5.94 13.31
N GLY A 95 1.99 -5.54 12.53
CA GLY A 95 3.16 -6.36 12.28
C GLY A 95 4.10 -5.83 11.19
N LEU A 96 5.13 -6.62 10.91
CA LEU A 96 6.00 -6.46 9.74
C LEU A 96 5.51 -7.39 8.63
N TYR A 97 5.39 -6.85 7.42
CA TYR A 97 4.92 -7.58 6.24
C TYR A 97 5.93 -7.46 5.11
N ARG A 98 6.22 -8.57 4.44
CA ARG A 98 7.10 -8.61 3.27
C ARG A 98 6.27 -8.71 2.00
N LEU A 99 6.75 -8.14 0.90
CA LEU A 99 6.08 -8.26 -0.40
C LEU A 99 5.81 -9.72 -0.76
N SER A 100 6.77 -10.61 -0.53
CA SER A 100 6.63 -12.07 -0.77
C SER A 100 5.56 -12.77 0.07
N GLU A 101 5.07 -12.18 1.15
CA GLU A 101 3.99 -12.73 1.99
C GLU A 101 2.60 -12.26 1.53
N VAL A 102 2.53 -11.06 0.97
CA VAL A 102 1.27 -10.40 0.61
C VAL A 102 0.98 -10.42 -0.90
N ALA A 103 2.02 -10.50 -1.73
CA ALA A 103 1.90 -10.51 -3.19
C ALA A 103 1.20 -11.78 -3.68
N PRO A 104 0.16 -11.65 -4.52
CA PRO A 104 -0.47 -12.79 -5.17
C PRO A 104 0.49 -13.56 -6.09
N GLU A 105 0.16 -14.83 -6.37
CA GLU A 105 0.98 -15.74 -7.17
C GLU A 105 1.44 -15.15 -8.52
N HIS A 106 0.58 -14.40 -9.20
CA HIS A 106 0.88 -13.83 -10.52
C HIS A 106 1.12 -12.30 -10.47
N PHE A 107 1.43 -11.75 -9.29
CA PHE A 107 1.62 -10.31 -9.12
C PHE A 107 2.64 -9.71 -10.09
N GLU A 108 3.81 -10.35 -10.23
CA GLU A 108 4.88 -9.89 -11.13
C GLU A 108 4.48 -9.90 -12.62
N LEU A 109 3.42 -10.62 -12.99
CA LEU A 109 2.91 -10.69 -14.37
C LEU A 109 1.87 -9.62 -14.67
N THR A 110 1.41 -8.87 -13.66
CA THR A 110 0.38 -7.84 -13.83
C THR A 110 0.93 -6.61 -14.53
N GLU A 111 0.06 -5.91 -15.27
CA GLU A 111 0.42 -4.61 -15.84
C GLU A 111 0.69 -3.57 -14.75
N TYR A 112 -0.02 -3.66 -13.62
CA TYR A 112 0.27 -2.85 -12.45
C TYR A 112 1.73 -3.01 -12.01
N TYR A 113 2.21 -4.25 -11.89
CA TYR A 113 3.60 -4.49 -11.52
C TYR A 113 4.58 -3.98 -12.57
N GLN A 114 4.37 -4.34 -13.83
CA GLN A 114 5.31 -4.04 -14.91
C GLN A 114 5.40 -2.55 -15.24
N ARG A 115 4.30 -1.80 -15.08
CA ARG A 115 4.21 -0.39 -15.50
C ARG A 115 4.34 0.60 -14.34
N TYR A 116 4.12 0.17 -13.10
CA TYR A 116 4.13 1.06 -11.94
C TYR A 116 5.00 0.52 -10.81
N PHE A 117 4.67 -0.65 -10.26
CA PHE A 117 5.31 -1.15 -9.03
C PHE A 117 6.84 -1.28 -9.21
N ARG A 118 7.29 -1.91 -10.30
CA ARG A 118 8.73 -2.13 -10.55
C ARG A 118 9.53 -0.83 -10.76
N LEU A 119 8.89 0.27 -11.11
CA LEU A 119 9.57 1.56 -11.31
C LEU A 119 9.92 2.22 -9.97
N ASN A 120 9.07 2.05 -8.95
CA ASN A 120 9.22 2.67 -7.63
C ASN A 120 9.82 1.70 -6.58
N VAL A 121 9.51 0.41 -6.72
CA VAL A 121 9.95 -0.69 -5.88
C VAL A 121 10.60 -1.72 -6.81
N VAL A 122 11.90 -1.57 -7.02
CA VAL A 122 12.59 -2.29 -8.12
C VAL A 122 12.75 -3.79 -7.83
N ALA A 123 12.97 -4.19 -6.57
CA ALA A 123 13.21 -5.60 -6.23
C ALA A 123 12.43 -6.14 -5.03
N ASP A 124 12.28 -5.37 -3.95
CA ASP A 124 11.64 -5.87 -2.72
C ASP A 124 11.07 -4.72 -1.88
N GLU A 125 10.07 -5.03 -1.05
CA GLU A 125 9.45 -4.06 -0.15
C GLU A 125 9.03 -4.73 1.16
N ILE A 126 9.22 -3.98 2.25
CA ILE A 126 8.78 -4.36 3.59
C ILE A 126 7.98 -3.22 4.18
N GLN A 127 6.88 -3.55 4.87
CA GLN A 127 5.98 -2.58 5.47
C GLN A 127 5.74 -2.86 6.95
N PHE A 128 5.93 -1.84 7.78
CA PHE A 128 5.45 -1.83 9.16
C PHE A 128 3.99 -1.37 9.18
N ASN A 129 3.10 -2.26 9.62
CA ASN A 129 1.67 -1.99 9.73
C ASN A 129 1.26 -1.83 11.19
N CYS A 130 0.74 -0.67 11.53
CA CYS A 130 0.09 -0.41 12.82
C CYS A 130 -1.42 -0.34 12.60
N GLN A 131 -2.14 -1.39 12.99
CA GLN A 131 -3.60 -1.41 12.94
C GLN A 131 -4.18 -0.41 13.94
N LEU A 132 -5.15 0.37 13.48
CA LEU A 132 -5.88 1.38 14.24
C LEU A 132 -7.38 1.04 14.27
N GLU A 133 -8.15 1.82 15.02
CA GLU A 133 -9.61 1.73 15.04
C GLU A 133 -10.24 2.14 13.70
N GLY A 134 -11.37 1.52 13.35
CA GLY A 134 -12.19 1.92 12.20
C GLY A 134 -11.63 1.48 10.84
N ASP A 135 -11.05 0.27 10.77
CA ASP A 135 -10.41 -0.26 9.56
C ASP A 135 -9.36 0.69 8.99
N ARG A 136 -8.52 1.27 9.85
CA ARG A 136 -7.40 2.12 9.43
C ARG A 136 -6.09 1.46 9.76
N THR A 137 -5.11 1.62 8.89
CA THR A 137 -3.78 1.04 9.08
C THR A 137 -2.74 2.12 8.78
N LEU A 138 -1.95 2.48 9.78
CA LEU A 138 -0.78 3.35 9.61
C LEU A 138 0.38 2.50 9.13
N CYS A 139 0.94 2.87 7.98
CA CYS A 139 1.96 2.10 7.28
C CYS A 139 3.25 2.93 7.18
N LEU A 140 4.38 2.28 7.43
CA LEU A 140 5.70 2.74 7.00
C LEU A 140 6.27 1.72 6.02
N SER A 141 6.28 2.06 4.74
CA SER A 141 6.83 1.24 3.66
C SER A 141 8.30 1.56 3.41
N LEU A 142 9.09 0.53 3.17
CA LEU A 142 10.50 0.59 2.80
C LEU A 142 10.72 -0.22 1.53
N GLY A 143 10.96 0.45 0.41
CA GLY A 143 11.23 -0.14 -0.89
C GLY A 143 12.72 -0.21 -1.19
N SER A 144 13.18 -1.30 -1.80
CA SER A 144 14.59 -1.54 -2.13
C SER A 144 14.76 -2.05 -3.55
N LYS A 145 15.88 -1.66 -4.17
CA LYS A 145 16.38 -2.19 -5.45
C LYS A 145 17.05 -3.54 -5.30
N GLN A 146 17.21 -4.03 -4.07
CA GLN A 146 17.73 -5.36 -3.76
C GLN A 146 16.77 -6.10 -2.84
N ARG A 147 16.86 -7.43 -2.82
CA ARG A 147 16.10 -8.23 -1.86
C ARG A 147 16.66 -8.05 -0.45
N PHE A 148 15.77 -7.93 0.53
CA PHE A 148 16.19 -7.87 1.92
C PHE A 148 16.76 -9.23 2.34
N SER A 149 17.92 -9.20 2.98
CA SER A 149 18.57 -10.41 3.50
C SER A 149 17.81 -10.94 4.72
N GLY A 150 18.02 -12.22 5.05
CA GLY A 150 17.46 -12.81 6.27
C GLY A 150 17.89 -12.08 7.54
N GLU A 151 19.11 -11.54 7.58
CA GLU A 151 19.64 -10.74 8.70
C GLU A 151 18.93 -9.39 8.81
N GLN A 152 18.71 -8.71 7.68
CA GLN A 152 17.95 -7.46 7.65
C GLN A 152 16.51 -7.66 8.10
N ILE A 153 15.85 -8.73 7.63
CA ILE A 153 14.48 -9.07 8.05
C ILE A 153 14.43 -9.37 9.54
N ALA A 154 15.42 -10.12 10.07
CA ALA A 154 15.50 -10.43 11.49
C ALA A 154 15.70 -9.16 12.34
N LEU A 155 16.55 -8.23 11.87
CA LEU A 155 16.75 -6.94 12.53
C LEU A 155 15.46 -6.11 12.52
N LEU A 156 14.80 -5.96 11.36
CA LEU A 156 13.52 -5.25 11.27
C LEU A 156 12.46 -5.86 12.20
N SER A 157 12.42 -7.20 12.30
CA SER A 157 11.52 -7.93 13.20
C SER A 157 11.84 -7.68 14.67
N LEU A 158 13.13 -7.62 15.03
CA LEU A 158 13.60 -7.34 16.39
C LEU A 158 13.18 -5.94 16.84
N ILE A 159 13.26 -4.96 15.94
CA ILE A 159 13.01 -3.55 16.24
C ILE A 159 11.54 -3.15 16.07
N GLN A 160 10.77 -3.98 15.37
CA GLN A 160 9.35 -3.79 15.12
C GLN A 160 8.54 -3.30 16.33
N PRO A 161 8.70 -3.83 17.57
CA PRO A 161 7.87 -3.41 18.69
C PRO A 161 7.98 -1.93 19.02
N TRP A 162 9.20 -1.37 19.04
CA TRP A 162 9.39 0.04 19.37
C TRP A 162 9.12 0.94 18.16
N VAL A 163 9.42 0.50 16.93
CA VAL A 163 9.05 1.25 15.71
C VAL A 163 7.52 1.45 15.67
N LEU A 164 6.75 0.37 15.78
CA LEU A 164 5.28 0.45 15.80
C LEU A 164 4.73 1.27 16.98
N GLY A 165 5.41 1.20 18.14
CA GLY A 165 5.10 2.04 19.29
C GLY A 165 5.29 3.54 19.01
N LEU A 166 6.34 3.92 18.29
CA LEU A 166 6.57 5.29 17.85
C LEU A 166 5.57 5.72 16.78
N LEU A 167 5.28 4.88 15.78
CA LEU A 167 4.28 5.18 14.73
C LEU A 167 2.92 5.53 15.36
N ARG A 168 2.46 4.72 16.31
CA ARG A 168 1.20 4.95 17.02
C ARG A 168 1.21 6.27 17.81
N GLN A 169 2.30 6.59 18.48
CA GLN A 169 2.43 7.82 19.28
C GLN A 169 2.61 9.07 18.41
N ARG A 170 3.16 8.93 17.21
CA ARG A 170 3.30 10.02 16.24
C ARG A 170 1.96 10.44 15.64
N LEU A 171 1.06 9.48 15.40
CA LEU A 171 -0.20 9.70 14.67
C LEU A 171 -1.06 10.89 15.15
N PRO A 172 -1.26 11.15 16.45
CA PRO A 172 -2.05 12.30 16.90
C PRO A 172 -1.49 13.65 16.43
N TYR A 173 -0.17 13.79 16.30
CA TYR A 173 0.45 15.03 15.81
C TYR A 173 0.17 15.26 14.32
N GLU A 174 0.14 14.18 13.52
CA GLU A 174 -0.22 14.24 12.10
C GLU A 174 -1.71 14.57 11.89
N ILE A 175 -2.60 13.88 12.62
CA ILE A 175 -4.04 14.07 12.49
C ILE A 175 -4.43 15.48 12.94
N ASN A 176 -3.83 16.00 14.02
CA ASN A 176 -4.14 17.35 14.50
C ASN A 176 -3.69 18.43 13.51
N GLU A 177 -2.54 18.26 12.85
CA GLU A 177 -2.11 19.16 11.77
C GLU A 177 -3.04 19.07 10.55
N ILE A 178 -3.52 17.87 10.18
CA ILE A 178 -4.32 17.68 8.96
C ILE A 178 -5.80 18.02 9.17
N VAL A 179 -6.39 17.70 10.32
CA VAL A 179 -7.76 18.12 10.69
C VAL A 179 -7.85 19.65 10.79
N ALA A 180 -6.77 20.33 11.18
CA ALA A 180 -6.71 21.79 11.14
C ALA A 180 -6.69 22.36 9.72
N LEU A 181 -6.27 21.58 8.71
CA LEU A 181 -6.14 22.00 7.32
C LEU A 181 -7.40 21.73 6.47
N ALA A 182 -8.19 20.69 6.77
CA ALA A 182 -9.62 20.53 6.41
C ALA A 182 -10.10 19.09 6.71
N PRO A 183 -11.38 18.87 7.08
CA PRO A 183 -11.96 17.54 7.02
C PRO A 183 -12.09 17.10 5.55
N SER A 184 -11.29 16.11 5.12
CA SER A 184 -11.54 15.43 3.85
C SER A 184 -12.92 14.75 3.95
N PRO A 185 -13.89 15.02 3.05
CA PRO A 185 -15.19 14.37 3.09
C PRO A 185 -15.03 12.86 2.92
N ALA A 186 -15.92 12.07 3.55
CA ALA A 186 -16.00 10.63 3.29
C ALA A 186 -16.20 10.41 1.79
N GLN A 187 -15.35 9.59 1.18
CA GLN A 187 -15.42 9.36 -0.25
C GLN A 187 -16.44 8.26 -0.54
N PRO A 188 -17.13 8.34 -1.70
CA PRO A 188 -18.01 7.26 -2.13
C PRO A 188 -17.22 5.94 -2.23
N ASP A 189 -17.89 4.82 -1.96
CA ASP A 189 -17.31 3.48 -2.14
C ASP A 189 -16.67 3.41 -3.53
N TRP A 190 -15.40 2.98 -3.59
CA TRP A 190 -14.64 2.84 -4.84
C TRP A 190 -15.41 2.04 -5.89
N ARG A 191 -16.28 1.10 -5.47
CA ARG A 191 -17.14 0.34 -6.38
C ARG A 191 -18.11 1.26 -7.11
N VAL A 192 -18.72 2.20 -6.41
CA VAL A 192 -19.69 3.16 -6.96
C VAL A 192 -18.99 4.11 -7.92
N GLN A 193 -17.81 4.61 -7.55
CA GLN A 193 -17.03 5.49 -8.44
C GLN A 193 -16.56 4.75 -9.68
N LEU A 194 -16.00 3.54 -9.52
CA LEU A 194 -15.56 2.73 -10.65
C LEU A 194 -16.72 2.30 -11.55
N GLU A 195 -17.87 1.94 -10.98
CA GLU A 195 -19.08 1.63 -11.74
C GLU A 195 -19.55 2.83 -12.57
N ALA A 196 -19.63 4.02 -11.96
CA ALA A 196 -20.03 5.25 -12.64
C ALA A 196 -19.06 5.60 -13.79
N SER A 197 -17.76 5.55 -13.53
CA SER A 197 -16.74 5.80 -14.56
C SER A 197 -16.76 4.75 -15.67
N VAL A 198 -16.94 3.47 -15.34
CA VAL A 198 -17.09 2.40 -16.34
C VAL A 198 -18.37 2.58 -17.17
N GLN A 199 -19.47 2.98 -16.55
CA GLN A 199 -20.72 3.28 -17.25
C GLN A 199 -20.53 4.47 -18.20
N GLN A 200 -19.81 5.52 -17.80
CA GLN A 200 -19.52 6.66 -18.65
C GLN A 200 -18.58 6.32 -19.82
N LEU A 201 -17.54 5.52 -19.56
CA LEU A 201 -16.51 5.18 -20.56
C LEU A 201 -16.94 4.09 -21.55
N LYS A 202 -17.73 3.11 -21.10
CA LYS A 202 -18.08 1.90 -21.87
C LYS A 202 -19.58 1.68 -22.02
N GLY A 203 -20.44 2.48 -21.38
CA GLY A 203 -21.89 2.25 -21.37
C GLY A 203 -22.30 0.96 -20.65
N ALA A 204 -21.40 0.40 -19.83
CA ALA A 204 -21.57 -0.90 -19.21
C ALA A 204 -21.82 -0.79 -17.71
N GLN A 205 -22.79 -1.57 -17.19
CA GLN A 205 -23.03 -1.68 -15.74
C GLN A 205 -22.45 -3.00 -15.21
N LEU A 206 -21.41 -2.87 -14.40
CA LEU A 206 -20.78 -3.98 -13.70
C LEU A 206 -21.38 -4.12 -12.30
N THR A 207 -21.72 -5.34 -11.93
CA THR A 207 -22.16 -5.64 -10.56
C THR A 207 -20.99 -5.53 -9.59
N ALA A 208 -21.29 -5.29 -8.30
CA ALA A 208 -20.27 -5.27 -7.25
C ALA A 208 -19.35 -6.51 -7.26
N ARG A 209 -19.90 -7.69 -7.54
CA ARG A 209 -19.11 -8.94 -7.64
C ARG A 209 -18.22 -9.00 -8.87
N GLU A 210 -18.65 -8.45 -10.01
CA GLU A 210 -17.80 -8.34 -11.20
C GLU A 210 -16.65 -7.36 -10.95
N LEU A 211 -16.90 -6.26 -10.25
CA LEU A 211 -15.86 -5.30 -9.85
C LEU A 211 -14.84 -5.91 -8.88
N ASP A 212 -15.31 -6.68 -7.88
CA ASP A 212 -14.44 -7.40 -6.95
C ASP A 212 -13.54 -8.41 -7.69
N VAL A 213 -14.12 -9.20 -8.61
CA VAL A 213 -13.36 -10.15 -9.44
C VAL A 213 -12.37 -9.42 -10.33
N GLY A 214 -12.77 -8.33 -10.97
CA GLY A 214 -11.91 -7.51 -11.83
C GLY A 214 -10.72 -6.94 -11.07
N ARG A 215 -10.95 -6.34 -9.89
CA ARG A 215 -9.89 -5.80 -9.04
C ARG A 215 -8.88 -6.88 -8.63
N LEU A 216 -9.35 -8.04 -8.15
CA LEU A 216 -8.45 -9.13 -7.74
C LEU A 216 -7.68 -9.74 -8.92
N MET A 217 -8.25 -9.75 -10.13
CA MET A 217 -7.51 -10.14 -11.33
C MET A 217 -6.38 -9.16 -11.63
N LEU A 218 -6.67 -7.85 -11.58
CA LEU A 218 -5.71 -6.80 -11.85
C LEU A 218 -4.58 -6.76 -10.81
N SER A 219 -4.85 -7.18 -9.57
CA SER A 219 -3.83 -7.36 -8.53
C SER A 219 -3.03 -8.67 -8.66
N GLY A 220 -3.33 -9.52 -9.65
CA GLY A 220 -2.55 -10.74 -9.93
C GLY A 220 -3.03 -12.01 -9.21
N CYS A 221 -4.24 -12.00 -8.63
CA CYS A 221 -4.79 -13.21 -8.04
C CYS A 221 -5.20 -14.23 -9.10
N SER A 222 -4.83 -15.50 -8.90
CA SER A 222 -5.29 -16.63 -9.69
C SER A 222 -6.79 -16.86 -9.49
N SER A 223 -7.44 -17.55 -10.44
CA SER A 223 -8.87 -17.88 -10.29
C SER A 223 -9.17 -18.70 -9.01
N LYS A 224 -8.19 -19.46 -8.51
CA LYS A 224 -8.29 -20.20 -7.25
C LYS A 224 -8.21 -19.27 -6.03
N GLU A 225 -7.31 -18.29 -6.05
CA GLU A 225 -7.19 -17.29 -4.99
C GLU A 225 -8.43 -16.39 -4.93
N ILE A 226 -8.94 -15.94 -6.09
CA ILE A 226 -10.18 -15.15 -6.18
C ILE A 226 -11.36 -15.94 -5.60
N ALA A 227 -11.49 -17.21 -5.98
CA ALA A 227 -12.55 -18.09 -5.48
C ALA A 227 -12.50 -18.21 -3.95
N ARG A 228 -11.29 -18.37 -3.38
CA ARG A 228 -11.08 -18.44 -1.93
C ARG A 228 -11.43 -17.12 -1.24
N LYS A 229 -10.91 -15.99 -1.74
CA LYS A 229 -11.12 -14.64 -1.15
C LYS A 229 -12.58 -14.20 -1.19
N LEU A 230 -13.32 -14.58 -2.23
CA LEU A 230 -14.73 -14.21 -2.40
C LEU A 230 -15.72 -15.27 -1.91
N GLU A 231 -15.23 -16.39 -1.36
CA GLU A 231 -16.04 -17.53 -0.90
C GLU A 231 -16.99 -18.09 -1.98
N ILE A 232 -16.50 -18.23 -3.21
CA ILE A 232 -17.25 -18.77 -4.35
C ILE A 232 -16.48 -19.89 -5.06
N SER A 233 -17.13 -20.59 -6.01
CA SER A 233 -16.45 -21.60 -6.81
C SER A 233 -15.54 -20.98 -7.88
N VAL A 234 -14.48 -21.70 -8.28
CA VAL A 234 -13.62 -21.30 -9.41
C VAL A 234 -14.43 -21.18 -10.70
N GLU A 235 -15.49 -21.97 -10.86
CA GLU A 235 -16.37 -21.88 -12.03
C GLU A 235 -17.21 -20.59 -12.00
N THR A 236 -17.71 -20.20 -10.83
CA THR A 236 -18.39 -18.90 -10.62
C THR A 236 -17.47 -17.73 -10.96
N VAL A 237 -16.18 -17.81 -10.58
CA VAL A 237 -15.18 -16.80 -10.97
C VAL A 237 -15.09 -16.70 -12.49
N LYS A 238 -14.98 -17.82 -13.22
CA LYS A 238 -14.91 -17.80 -14.70
C LYS A 238 -16.15 -17.19 -15.33
N VAL A 239 -17.33 -17.47 -14.78
CA VAL A 239 -18.60 -16.88 -15.24
C VAL A 239 -18.57 -15.36 -15.06
N HIS A 240 -18.20 -14.86 -13.87
CA HIS A 240 -18.06 -13.42 -13.64
C HIS A 240 -17.03 -12.76 -14.59
N LYS A 241 -15.88 -13.42 -14.82
CA LYS A 241 -14.88 -12.95 -15.80
C LYS A 241 -15.48 -12.80 -17.20
N LYS A 242 -16.18 -13.84 -17.68
CA LYS A 242 -16.82 -13.85 -19.00
C LYS A 242 -17.88 -12.77 -19.13
N HIS A 243 -18.73 -12.60 -18.11
CA HIS A 243 -19.78 -11.58 -18.12
C HIS A 243 -19.18 -10.17 -18.11
N MET A 244 -18.21 -9.91 -17.24
CA MET A 244 -17.48 -8.64 -17.19
C MET A 244 -16.82 -8.32 -18.55
N TYR A 245 -16.13 -9.27 -19.17
CA TYR A 245 -15.47 -9.04 -20.46
C TYR A 245 -16.49 -8.75 -21.57
N SER A 246 -17.59 -9.51 -21.58
CA SER A 246 -18.68 -9.29 -22.54
C SER A 246 -19.35 -7.93 -22.36
N LYS A 247 -19.57 -7.49 -21.12
CA LYS A 247 -20.17 -6.18 -20.81
C LYS A 247 -19.26 -5.02 -21.20
N LEU A 248 -17.95 -5.16 -20.95
CA LEU A 248 -16.95 -4.13 -21.27
C LEU A 248 -16.52 -4.13 -22.74
N GLY A 249 -16.88 -5.18 -23.51
CA GLY A 249 -16.46 -5.35 -24.91
C GLY A 249 -14.96 -5.58 -25.07
N ILE A 250 -14.30 -6.16 -24.06
CA ILE A 250 -12.85 -6.39 -24.05
C ILE A 250 -12.51 -7.85 -24.30
N LYS A 251 -11.28 -8.10 -24.76
CA LYS A 251 -10.75 -9.44 -25.05
C LYS A 251 -9.52 -9.78 -24.20
N SER A 252 -8.94 -8.81 -23.51
CA SER A 252 -7.70 -8.96 -22.75
C SER A 252 -7.76 -8.32 -21.36
N GLN A 253 -6.90 -8.82 -20.46
CA GLN A 253 -6.70 -8.21 -19.14
C GLN A 253 -6.04 -6.82 -19.24
N SER A 254 -5.22 -6.59 -20.26
CA SER A 254 -4.61 -5.28 -20.57
C SER A 254 -5.65 -4.19 -20.85
N GLU A 255 -6.69 -4.54 -21.61
CA GLU A 255 -7.81 -3.62 -21.85
C GLU A 255 -8.59 -3.34 -20.56
N LEU A 256 -8.77 -4.36 -19.69
CA LEU A 256 -9.39 -4.17 -18.37
C LEU A 256 -8.57 -3.20 -17.52
N PHE A 257 -7.24 -3.35 -17.48
CA PHE A 257 -6.35 -2.45 -16.74
C PHE A 257 -6.41 -1.02 -17.28
N SER A 258 -6.43 -0.86 -18.60
CA SER A 258 -6.55 0.44 -19.24
C SER A 258 -7.88 1.14 -18.91
N ILE A 259 -8.99 0.40 -18.85
CA ILE A 259 -10.28 0.92 -18.40
C ILE A 259 -10.22 1.33 -16.93
N PHE A 260 -9.61 0.51 -16.07
CA PHE A 260 -9.44 0.81 -14.65
C PHE A 260 -8.65 2.11 -14.42
N LEU A 261 -7.54 2.30 -15.14
CA LEU A 261 -6.75 3.53 -15.12
C LEU A 261 -7.54 4.75 -15.59
N GLN A 262 -8.26 4.64 -16.71
CA GLN A 262 -9.08 5.73 -17.23
C GLN A 262 -10.20 6.10 -16.26
N ALA A 263 -10.80 5.11 -15.61
CA ALA A 263 -11.89 5.31 -14.67
C ALA A 263 -11.47 6.04 -13.39
N GLN A 264 -10.19 6.00 -13.02
CA GLN A 264 -9.65 6.73 -11.87
C GLN A 264 -9.13 8.13 -12.20
N ASN A 265 -8.91 8.41 -13.49
CA ASN A 265 -8.51 9.73 -13.98
C ASN A 265 -9.71 10.56 -14.50
N ALA A 266 -10.91 9.99 -14.50
CA ALA A 266 -12.16 10.63 -14.94
C ALA A 266 -12.89 11.28 -13.75
#